data_AF-A0A7Y3C0J8-F1
#
_entry.id   AF-A0A7Y3C0J8-F1
#
_cell.length_a   1.000
_cell.length_b   1.000
_cell.length_c   1.000
_cell.angle_alpha   90.00
_cell.angle_beta   90.00
_cell.angle_gamma   90.00
#
_symmetry.space_group_name_H-M   'P 1'
#
loop_
_entity.id
_entity.type
_entity.pdbx_description
1 polymer ?
#
loop_
_entity_poly.entity_id
_entity_poly.type
_entity_poly.pdbx_seq_one_letter_code
_entity_poly.pdbx_strand_id
1 'polypeptide(L)'
;MADHSSEHHGDGHYVKIYLILLGLLIVSILGPELEIQIVTLITAFGVAVIKANLVVSHFMHLNVEKPIIKWILGASVVLMALMWAGVAPDVQNHEGHQWENLAAQAAVERGIEDPEDHAEEEAVDHEGEEVAAAVIGPPPTHGPLPGGYNFTHLVFWTVVGMVAVGTNAVAIILSVGAGLLAFETIKGDESSG
;
A
#
# COMPACT_ATOMS: atom_id res chain seq x y z
N MET A 1 41.69 30.31 33.55
CA MET A 1 41.92 30.00 32.13
C MET A 1 40.97 28.88 31.76
N ALA A 2 39.89 29.21 31.04
CA ALA A 2 39.03 28.22 30.39
C ALA A 2 39.60 27.98 28.99
N ASP A 3 40.03 26.76 28.73
CA ASP A 3 40.27 26.25 27.39
C ASP A 3 39.50 24.94 27.29
N HIS A 4 38.23 25.06 26.89
CA HIS A 4 37.41 23.94 26.45
C HIS A 4 37.23 24.12 24.94
N SER A 5 38.20 23.62 24.19
CA SER A 5 38.04 23.30 22.78
C SER A 5 36.97 22.22 22.66
N SER A 6 35.74 22.65 22.34
CA SER A 6 34.64 21.78 21.98
C SER A 6 34.99 21.04 20.67
N GLU A 7 35.53 19.84 20.79
CA GLU A 7 35.66 18.89 19.69
C GLU A 7 34.28 18.60 19.09
N HIS A 8 34.10 19.05 17.85
CA HIS A 8 32.86 19.02 17.07
C HIS A 8 32.64 17.62 16.42
N HIS A 9 32.62 16.54 17.22
CA HIS A 9 32.66 15.14 16.73
C HIS A 9 31.30 14.44 16.50
N GLY A 10 30.19 15.17 16.30
CA GLY A 10 28.85 14.57 16.22
C GLY A 10 28.15 14.59 14.86
N ASP A 11 28.10 15.75 14.21
CA ASP A 11 26.99 16.01 13.27
C ASP A 11 27.35 15.76 11.80
N GLY A 12 28.63 15.92 11.43
CA GLY A 12 29.07 15.81 10.04
C GLY A 12 28.89 14.41 9.43
N HIS A 13 28.80 13.36 10.25
CA HIS A 13 28.62 12.00 9.73
C HIS A 13 27.19 11.77 9.22
N TYR A 14 26.17 12.23 9.95
CA TYR A 14 24.76 12.09 9.55
C TYR A 14 24.45 12.89 8.29
N VAL A 15 25.05 14.08 8.15
CA VAL A 15 24.93 14.90 6.93
C VAL A 15 25.54 14.17 5.72
N LYS A 16 26.71 13.54 5.86
CA LYS A 16 27.31 12.73 4.78
C LYS A 16 26.42 11.57 4.35
N ILE A 17 25.85 10.84 5.30
CA ILE A 17 24.95 9.71 5.05
C ILE A 17 23.66 10.20 4.38
N TYR A 18 23.10 11.30 4.85
CA TYR A 18 21.93 11.96 4.24
C TYR A 18 22.21 12.35 2.78
N LEU A 19 23.36 12.95 2.49
CA LEU A 19 23.75 13.31 1.12
C LEU A 19 23.94 12.07 0.22
N ILE A 20 24.48 10.97 0.76
CA ILE A 20 24.58 9.71 0.02
C ILE A 20 23.17 9.15 -0.27
N LEU A 21 22.25 9.19 0.69
CA LEU A 21 20.87 8.76 0.48
C LEU A 21 20.14 9.65 -0.55
N LEU A 22 20.43 10.96 -0.56
CA LEU A 22 19.91 11.89 -1.56
C LEU A 22 20.46 11.58 -2.96
N GLY A 23 21.76 11.26 -3.07
CA GLY A 23 22.36 10.78 -4.31
C GLY A 23 21.73 9.47 -4.80
N LEU A 24 21.55 8.49 -3.92
CA LEU A 24 20.87 7.23 -4.23
C LEU A 24 19.41 7.44 -4.65
N LEU A 25 18.73 8.45 -4.09
CA LEU A 25 17.38 8.84 -4.49
C LEU A 25 17.37 9.38 -5.93
N ILE A 26 18.31 10.27 -6.27
CA ILE A 26 18.45 10.79 -7.64
C ILE A 26 18.72 9.67 -8.63
N VAL A 27 19.62 8.74 -8.28
CA VAL A 27 19.90 7.55 -9.11
C VAL A 27 18.65 6.68 -9.28
N SER A 28 17.82 6.54 -8.24
CA SER A 28 16.56 5.81 -8.33
C SER A 28 15.50 6.48 -9.20
N ILE A 29 15.54 7.82 -9.34
CA ILE A 29 14.63 8.58 -10.20
C ILE A 29 15.10 8.53 -11.66
N LEU A 30 16.42 8.59 -11.89
CA LEU A 30 17.01 8.60 -13.23
C LEU A 30 17.22 7.20 -13.83
N GLY A 31 17.33 6.17 -12.99
CA GLY A 31 17.54 4.78 -13.43
C GLY A 31 16.45 4.20 -14.35
N PRO A 32 15.15 4.47 -14.11
CA PRO A 32 14.05 3.98 -14.94
C PRO A 32 14.02 4.48 -16.40
N GLU A 33 14.80 5.50 -16.76
CA GLU A 33 14.83 6.09 -18.12
C GLU A 33 15.59 5.22 -19.14
N LEU A 34 16.29 4.18 -18.69
CA LEU A 34 16.89 3.18 -19.56
C LEU A 34 15.80 2.14 -19.87
N GLU A 35 15.08 2.26 -20.99
CA GLU A 35 13.87 1.48 -21.37
C GLU A 35 13.99 -0.07 -21.36
N ILE A 36 15.09 -0.64 -20.86
CA ILE A 36 15.31 -2.08 -20.69
C ILE A 36 14.77 -2.53 -19.32
N GLN A 37 13.61 -3.20 -19.32
CA GLN A 37 12.89 -3.64 -18.11
C GLN A 37 13.74 -4.44 -17.10
N ILE A 38 14.64 -5.31 -17.56
CA ILE A 38 15.47 -6.12 -16.65
C ILE A 38 16.55 -5.26 -15.98
N VAL A 39 17.14 -4.32 -16.73
CA VAL A 39 18.18 -3.43 -16.21
C VAL A 39 17.58 -2.48 -15.18
N THR A 40 16.41 -1.91 -15.46
CA THR A 40 15.69 -1.05 -14.51
C THR A 40 15.29 -1.80 -13.25
N LEU A 41 14.84 -3.06 -13.36
CA LEU A 41 14.50 -3.89 -12.21
C LEU A 41 15.72 -4.17 -11.33
N ILE A 42 16.85 -4.58 -11.92
CA ILE A 42 18.10 -4.82 -11.19
C ILE A 42 18.59 -3.54 -10.53
N THR A 43 18.57 -2.41 -11.23
CA THR A 43 19.00 -1.12 -10.69
C THR A 43 18.07 -0.64 -9.57
N ALA A 44 16.76 -0.73 -9.74
CA ALA A 44 15.78 -0.32 -8.73
C ALA A 44 15.92 -1.15 -7.45
N PHE A 45 15.95 -2.49 -7.56
CA PHE A 45 16.14 -3.37 -6.40
C PHE A 45 17.54 -3.22 -5.79
N GLY A 46 18.59 -3.10 -6.61
CA GLY A 46 19.96 -2.92 -6.14
C GLY A 46 20.12 -1.64 -5.31
N VAL A 47 19.63 -0.51 -5.82
CA VAL A 47 19.62 0.76 -5.09
C VAL A 47 18.76 0.66 -3.83
N ALA A 48 17.60 -0.02 -3.88
CA ALA A 48 16.76 -0.21 -2.71
C ALA A 48 17.45 -1.01 -1.59
N VAL A 49 18.18 -2.09 -1.92
CA VAL A 49 18.92 -2.90 -0.95
C VAL A 49 20.05 -2.09 -0.31
N ILE A 50 20.84 -1.36 -1.11
CA ILE A 50 21.92 -0.51 -0.60
C ILE A 50 21.35 0.56 0.33
N LYS A 51 20.27 1.23 -0.10
CA LYS A 51 19.58 2.25 0.69
C LYS A 51 19.08 1.69 2.02
N ALA A 52 18.41 0.55 2.00
CA ALA A 52 17.89 -0.09 3.21
C ALA A 52 19.01 -0.43 4.19
N ASN A 53 20.13 -1.00 3.71
CA ASN A 53 21.27 -1.32 4.54
C ASN A 53 21.89 -0.06 5.17
N LEU A 54 22.05 1.01 4.39
CA LEU A 54 22.60 2.29 4.86
C LEU A 54 21.73 2.90 5.98
N VAL A 55 20.40 2.87 5.82
CA VAL A 55 19.44 3.37 6.82
C VAL A 55 19.49 2.54 8.09
N VAL A 56 19.43 1.22 7.96
CA VAL A 56 19.39 0.30 9.11
C VAL A 56 20.71 0.34 9.90
N SER A 57 21.86 0.43 9.21
CA SER A 57 23.15 0.50 9.88
C SER A 57 23.44 1.84 10.55
N HIS A 58 23.03 2.97 9.95
CA HIS A 58 23.44 4.29 10.42
C HIS A 58 22.35 5.11 11.13
N PHE A 59 21.08 5.02 10.71
CA PHE A 59 19.97 5.75 11.35
C PHE A 59 19.27 4.94 12.43
N MET A 60 19.32 3.61 12.36
CA MET A 60 18.77 2.72 13.40
C MET A 60 19.86 2.17 14.34
N HIS A 61 21.11 2.62 14.18
CA HIS A 61 22.29 2.23 14.98
C HIS A 61 22.50 0.71 15.15
N LEU A 62 21.96 -0.13 14.24
CA LEU A 62 22.04 -1.58 14.40
C LEU A 62 23.47 -2.12 14.39
N ASN A 63 24.45 -1.38 13.89
CA ASN A 63 25.84 -1.81 13.93
C ASN A 63 26.46 -1.80 15.34
N VAL A 64 25.95 -0.98 16.25
CA VAL A 64 26.42 -0.87 17.64
C VAL A 64 25.59 -1.74 18.59
N GLU A 65 24.35 -2.04 18.20
CA GLU A 65 23.42 -2.83 18.98
C GLU A 65 23.75 -4.32 19.06
N LYS A 66 23.11 -4.99 20.03
CA LYS A 66 23.28 -6.43 20.24
C LYS A 66 22.90 -7.22 18.98
N PRO A 67 23.68 -8.26 18.62
CA PRO A 67 23.42 -9.05 17.40
C PRO A 67 22.05 -9.73 17.40
N ILE A 68 21.44 -9.97 18.57
CA ILE A 68 20.08 -10.51 18.68
C ILE A 68 19.01 -9.60 18.03
N ILE A 69 19.23 -8.27 18.02
CA ILE A 69 18.32 -7.31 17.39
C ILE A 69 18.37 -7.45 15.85
N LYS A 70 19.54 -7.78 15.30
CA LYS A 70 19.66 -8.09 13.87
C LYS A 70 18.91 -9.37 13.51
N TRP A 71 19.00 -10.39 14.37
CA TRP A 71 18.28 -11.65 14.19
C TRP A 71 16.77 -11.49 14.29
N ILE A 72 16.25 -10.71 15.25
CA ILE A 72 14.80 -10.50 15.38
C ILE A 72 14.23 -9.66 14.22
N LEU A 73 14.96 -8.63 13.77
CA LEU A 73 14.57 -7.85 12.59
C LEU A 73 14.66 -8.69 11.31
N GLY A 74 15.71 -9.50 11.16
CA GLY A 74 15.82 -10.45 10.06
C GLY A 74 14.68 -11.45 10.06
N ALA A 75 14.34 -12.00 11.23
CA ALA A 75 13.24 -12.93 11.39
C ALA A 75 11.88 -12.30 11.03
N SER A 76 11.63 -11.02 11.38
CA SER A 76 10.37 -10.36 11.01
C SER A 76 10.23 -10.15 9.50
N VAL A 77 11.32 -9.75 8.82
CA VAL A 77 11.34 -9.63 7.35
C VAL A 77 11.17 -11.00 6.69
N VAL A 78 11.82 -12.04 7.21
CA VAL A 78 11.67 -13.41 6.70
C VAL A 78 10.24 -13.92 6.90
N LEU A 79 9.64 -13.72 8.08
CA LEU A 79 8.25 -14.11 8.31
C LEU A 79 7.28 -13.33 7.42
N MET A 80 7.51 -12.03 7.21
CA MET A 80 6.75 -11.23 6.24
C MET A 80 6.87 -11.80 4.83
N ALA A 81 8.07 -12.15 4.39
CA ALA A 81 8.30 -12.73 3.07
C ALA A 81 7.66 -14.12 2.92
N LEU A 82 7.72 -14.97 3.95
CA LEU A 82 7.07 -16.28 3.98
C LEU A 82 5.55 -16.17 3.95
N MET A 83 4.97 -15.25 4.73
CA MET A 83 3.53 -14.99 4.70
C MET A 83 3.09 -14.51 3.32
N TRP A 84 3.81 -13.55 2.73
CA TRP A 84 3.54 -13.08 1.38
C TRP A 84 3.66 -14.22 0.36
N ALA A 85 4.73 -15.03 0.43
CA ALA A 85 4.92 -16.17 -0.48
C ALA A 85 3.90 -17.29 -0.30
N GLY A 86 3.33 -17.44 0.90
CA GLY A 86 2.26 -18.42 1.17
C GLY A 86 0.88 -17.95 0.69
N VAL A 87 0.58 -16.66 0.81
CA VAL A 87 -0.72 -16.08 0.44
C VAL A 87 -0.77 -15.65 -1.03
N ALA A 88 0.36 -15.23 -1.63
CA ALA A 88 0.39 -14.73 -2.99
C ALA A 88 -0.10 -15.75 -4.03
N PRO A 89 0.31 -17.03 -4.01
CA PRO A 89 -0.20 -18.03 -4.95
C PRO A 89 -1.71 -18.27 -4.79
N ASP A 90 -2.22 -18.20 -3.56
CA ASP A 90 -3.65 -18.40 -3.26
C ASP A 90 -4.49 -17.26 -3.86
N VAL A 91 -4.09 -16.01 -3.64
CA VAL A 91 -4.79 -14.82 -4.18
C VAL A 91 -4.62 -14.69 -5.70
N GLN A 92 -3.48 -15.11 -6.25
CA GLN A 92 -3.18 -14.98 -7.69
C GLN A 92 -3.72 -16.15 -8.51
N ASN A 93 -4.18 -17.23 -7.86
CA ASN A 93 -4.84 -18.32 -8.57
C ASN A 93 -6.27 -17.91 -8.92
N HIS A 94 -6.57 -17.87 -10.22
CA HIS A 94 -7.91 -17.53 -10.71
C HIS A 94 -8.81 -18.77 -10.83
N GLU A 95 -8.32 -19.94 -10.42
CA GLU A 95 -9.05 -21.21 -10.41
C GLU A 95 -9.52 -21.53 -8.98
N GLY A 96 -10.82 -21.37 -8.71
CA GLY A 96 -11.44 -21.67 -7.43
C GLY A 96 -12.87 -22.17 -7.58
N HIS A 97 -13.19 -23.31 -6.96
CA HIS A 97 -14.48 -24.02 -7.09
C HIS A 97 -15.69 -23.36 -6.39
N GLN A 98 -15.53 -22.18 -5.79
CA GLN A 98 -16.60 -21.47 -5.05
C GLN A 98 -16.90 -20.06 -5.57
N TRP A 99 -16.30 -19.64 -6.68
CA TRP A 99 -16.63 -18.38 -7.36
C TRP A 99 -17.69 -18.58 -8.45
N GLU A 100 -18.69 -19.41 -8.15
CA GLU A 100 -19.88 -19.53 -8.97
C GLU A 100 -20.98 -18.65 -8.36
N ASN A 101 -21.51 -17.71 -9.15
CA ASN A 101 -22.63 -16.90 -8.71
C ASN A 101 -23.92 -17.71 -8.83
N LEU A 102 -24.12 -18.64 -7.90
CA LEU A 102 -25.30 -19.50 -7.81
C LEU A 102 -26.60 -18.67 -7.74
N ALA A 103 -26.54 -17.46 -7.18
CA ALA A 103 -27.66 -16.53 -7.14
C ALA A 103 -28.01 -15.96 -8.53
N ALA A 104 -27.01 -15.68 -9.37
CA ALA A 104 -27.23 -15.26 -10.76
C ALA A 104 -27.71 -16.44 -11.63
N GLN A 105 -27.14 -17.63 -11.45
CA GLN A 105 -27.59 -18.83 -12.15
C GLN A 105 -29.06 -19.16 -11.80
N ALA A 106 -29.43 -19.11 -10.52
CA ALA A 106 -30.81 -19.32 -10.07
C ALA A 106 -31.79 -18.18 -10.44
N ALA A 107 -31.28 -16.99 -10.81
CA ALA A 107 -32.10 -15.90 -11.34
C ALA A 107 -32.34 -16.06 -12.85
N VAL A 108 -31.34 -16.56 -13.59
CA VAL A 108 -31.49 -16.92 -15.01
C VAL A 108 -32.43 -18.11 -15.17
N GLU A 109 -32.32 -19.13 -14.32
CA GLU A 109 -33.20 -20.29 -14.35
C GLU A 109 -34.66 -19.96 -14.00
N ARG A 110 -34.89 -18.99 -13.10
CA ARG A 110 -36.24 -18.43 -12.85
C ARG A 110 -36.74 -17.45 -13.91
N GLY A 111 -35.89 -17.00 -14.83
CA GLY A 111 -36.23 -16.06 -15.90
C GLY A 111 -36.43 -16.73 -17.27
N ILE A 112 -36.23 -18.04 -17.37
CA ILE A 112 -36.44 -18.85 -18.58
C ILE A 112 -37.54 -19.88 -18.27
N GLU A 113 -38.75 -19.40 -18.00
CA GLU A 113 -39.97 -20.10 -18.40
C GLU A 113 -40.53 -19.30 -19.59
N ASP A 114 -40.74 -20.02 -20.69
CA ASP A 114 -41.06 -19.55 -22.03
C ASP A 114 -42.33 -18.67 -22.04
N PRO A 115 -42.34 -17.48 -22.70
CA PRO A 115 -43.57 -16.71 -22.89
C PRO A 115 -44.53 -17.26 -23.95
N GLU A 116 -44.31 -18.46 -24.51
CA GLU A 116 -45.20 -19.04 -25.51
C GLU A 116 -45.83 -20.36 -25.04
N ASP A 117 -47.15 -20.44 -25.23
CA ASP A 117 -48.07 -21.52 -24.89
C ASP A 117 -48.42 -21.68 -23.39
N HIS A 118 -49.32 -20.82 -22.90
CA HIS A 118 -50.68 -21.20 -22.52
C HIS A 118 -51.49 -19.92 -22.27
N ALA A 119 -52.15 -19.42 -23.33
CA ALA A 119 -53.51 -18.95 -23.14
C ALA A 119 -54.27 -20.12 -22.51
N GLU A 120 -54.85 -19.97 -21.32
CA GLU A 120 -56.28 -20.13 -21.00
C GLU A 120 -56.52 -19.59 -19.57
N GLU A 121 -57.69 -19.00 -19.43
CA GLU A 121 -58.42 -18.52 -18.26
C GLU A 121 -58.30 -19.43 -17.01
N GLU A 122 -58.12 -18.86 -15.81
CA GLU A 122 -59.02 -19.09 -14.67
C GLU A 122 -58.59 -18.29 -13.42
N ALA A 123 -59.55 -17.52 -12.90
CA ALA A 123 -59.54 -17.03 -11.54
C ALA A 123 -59.62 -18.21 -10.57
N VAL A 124 -58.96 -18.16 -9.40
CA VAL A 124 -59.45 -18.73 -8.13
C VAL A 124 -58.48 -18.41 -6.97
N ASP A 125 -59.06 -17.62 -6.05
CA ASP A 125 -59.02 -17.66 -4.59
C ASP A 125 -57.76 -17.39 -3.75
N HIS A 126 -58.03 -16.49 -2.79
CA HIS A 126 -57.18 -15.83 -1.81
C HIS A 126 -56.69 -16.76 -0.68
N GLU A 127 -56.04 -17.88 -0.99
CA GLU A 127 -55.52 -18.77 0.07
C GLU A 127 -54.00 -19.06 -0.03
N GLY A 128 -53.32 -18.58 -1.07
CA GLY A 128 -51.88 -18.80 -1.27
C GLY A 128 -50.94 -17.77 -0.60
N GLU A 129 -51.44 -16.59 -0.23
CA GLU A 129 -50.58 -15.49 0.23
C GLU A 129 -50.17 -15.62 1.71
N GLU A 130 -50.97 -16.31 2.53
CA GLU A 130 -50.67 -16.54 3.94
C GLU A 130 -49.61 -17.65 4.14
N VAL A 131 -49.64 -18.69 3.32
CA VAL A 131 -48.65 -19.78 3.37
C VAL A 131 -47.31 -19.40 2.75
N ALA A 132 -47.29 -18.51 1.75
CA ALA A 132 -46.06 -17.96 1.19
C ALA A 132 -45.39 -16.96 2.14
N ALA A 133 -46.16 -16.06 2.77
CA ALA A 133 -45.64 -15.08 3.73
C ALA A 133 -45.19 -15.70 5.07
N ALA A 134 -45.76 -16.85 5.46
CA ALA A 134 -45.37 -17.58 6.66
C ALA A 134 -44.07 -18.40 6.50
N VAL A 135 -43.75 -18.86 5.29
CA VAL A 135 -42.53 -19.63 4.99
C VAL A 135 -41.39 -18.73 4.52
N ILE A 136 -41.71 -17.65 3.80
CA ILE A 136 -40.76 -16.66 3.30
C ILE A 136 -41.33 -15.30 3.70
N GLY A 137 -40.76 -14.65 4.72
CA GLY A 137 -41.20 -13.32 5.15
C GLY A 137 -41.30 -12.31 3.98
N PRO A 138 -41.97 -11.16 4.18
CA PRO A 138 -42.40 -10.28 3.08
C PRO A 138 -41.25 -9.96 2.12
N PRO A 139 -41.55 -9.84 0.81
CA PRO A 139 -40.52 -9.65 -0.20
C PRO A 139 -39.67 -8.42 0.13
N PRO A 140 -38.34 -8.50 0.00
CA PRO A 140 -37.48 -7.36 0.25
C PRO A 140 -37.82 -6.28 -0.80
N THR A 141 -38.55 -5.26 -0.38
CA THR A 141 -38.65 -4.00 -1.11
C THR A 141 -37.23 -3.53 -1.36
N HIS A 142 -36.87 -3.30 -2.63
CA HIS A 142 -35.53 -2.88 -3.04
C HIS A 142 -35.07 -1.62 -2.28
N GLY A 143 -34.44 -1.83 -1.12
CA GLY A 143 -33.54 -0.87 -0.52
C GLY A 143 -32.22 -0.95 -1.27
N PRO A 144 -31.52 0.18 -1.48
CA PRO A 144 -30.17 0.16 -2.02
C PRO A 144 -29.34 -0.77 -1.14
N LEU A 145 -28.75 -1.83 -1.73
CA LEU A 145 -27.97 -2.83 -0.99
C LEU A 145 -27.02 -2.12 -0.01
N PRO A 146 -27.29 -2.17 1.31
CA PRO A 146 -26.57 -1.35 2.26
C PRO A 146 -25.25 -2.05 2.57
N GLY A 147 -24.16 -1.53 2.01
CA GLY A 147 -22.83 -1.79 2.58
C GLY A 147 -21.65 -1.83 1.61
N GLY A 148 -21.86 -2.13 0.32
CA GLY A 148 -20.73 -2.36 -0.60
C GLY A 148 -20.04 -1.08 -1.08
N TYR A 149 -20.81 -0.16 -1.67
CA TYR A 149 -20.27 1.01 -2.38
C TYR A 149 -19.65 2.06 -1.45
N ASN A 150 -20.31 2.34 -0.31
CA ASN A 150 -19.82 3.34 0.65
C ASN A 150 -18.53 2.88 1.35
N PHE A 151 -18.41 1.58 1.63
CA PHE A 151 -17.21 1.01 2.25
C PHE A 151 -16.02 1.02 1.28
N THR A 152 -16.21 0.55 0.04
CA THR A 152 -15.15 0.59 -0.97
C THR A 152 -14.73 2.02 -1.32
N HIS A 153 -15.66 2.97 -1.41
CA HIS A 153 -15.31 4.37 -1.64
C HIS A 153 -14.57 4.99 -0.45
N LEU A 154 -14.99 4.72 0.78
CA LEU A 154 -14.32 5.21 1.97
C LEU A 154 -12.88 4.68 2.04
N VAL A 155 -12.69 3.38 1.83
CA VAL A 155 -11.36 2.74 1.81
C VAL A 155 -10.51 3.32 0.68
N PHE A 156 -11.06 3.40 -0.54
CA PHE A 156 -10.35 3.94 -1.71
C PHE A 156 -9.89 5.39 -1.48
N TRP A 157 -10.79 6.28 -1.08
CA TRP A 157 -10.45 7.69 -0.85
C TRP A 157 -9.52 7.90 0.35
N THR A 158 -9.59 7.05 1.38
CA THR A 158 -8.64 7.08 2.50
C THR A 158 -7.23 6.72 2.05
N VAL A 159 -7.09 5.65 1.25
CA VAL A 159 -5.79 5.22 0.72
C VAL A 159 -5.23 6.28 -0.23
N VAL A 160 -6.04 6.79 -1.16
CA VAL A 160 -5.64 7.86 -2.09
C VAL A 160 -5.23 9.12 -1.33
N GLY A 161 -5.99 9.53 -0.31
CA GLY A 161 -5.66 10.67 0.54
C GLY A 161 -4.35 10.47 1.29
N MET A 162 -4.12 9.29 1.87
CA MET A 162 -2.88 8.95 2.56
C MET A 162 -1.66 8.99 1.63
N VAL A 163 -1.78 8.47 0.40
CA VAL A 163 -0.71 8.52 -0.61
C VAL A 163 -0.43 9.95 -1.05
N ALA A 164 -1.47 10.75 -1.31
CA ALA A 164 -1.33 12.16 -1.68
C ALA A 164 -0.64 12.98 -0.57
N VAL A 165 -1.01 12.74 0.70
CA VAL A 165 -0.38 13.40 1.85
C VAL A 165 1.08 12.96 1.99
N GLY A 166 1.37 11.66 1.88
CA GLY A 166 2.72 11.12 1.99
C GLY A 166 3.68 11.68 0.93
N THR A 167 3.23 11.77 -0.33
CA THR A 167 4.07 12.27 -1.42
C THR A 167 4.39 13.76 -1.27
N ASN A 168 3.41 14.56 -0.85
CA ASN A 168 3.61 15.99 -0.59
C ASN A 168 4.47 16.24 0.66
N ALA A 169 4.30 15.46 1.73
CA ALA A 169 5.12 15.58 2.94
C ALA A 169 6.60 15.32 2.65
N VAL A 170 6.92 14.31 1.85
CA VAL A 170 8.30 14.02 1.43
C VAL A 170 8.88 15.18 0.62
N ALA A 171 8.12 15.75 -0.32
CA ALA A 171 8.57 16.90 -1.11
C ALA A 171 8.85 18.14 -0.24
N ILE A 172 8.01 18.40 0.76
CA ILE A 172 8.19 19.51 1.70
C ILE A 172 9.45 19.30 2.55
N ILE A 173 9.63 18.10 3.13
CA ILE A 173 10.79 17.77 3.97
C ILE A 173 12.10 17.91 3.18
N LEU A 174 12.14 17.42 1.94
CA LEU A 174 13.31 17.55 1.09
C LEU A 174 13.59 19.00 0.69
N SER A 175 12.54 19.77 0.36
CA SER A 175 12.68 21.19 -0.03
C SER A 175 13.20 22.05 1.14
N VAL A 176 12.66 21.84 2.34
CA VAL A 176 13.10 22.56 3.55
C VAL A 176 14.51 22.14 3.95
N GLY A 177 14.81 20.83 3.94
CA GLY A 177 16.14 20.32 4.27
C GLY A 177 17.23 20.81 3.30
N ALA A 178 16.95 20.81 1.99
CA ALA A 178 17.87 21.35 1.00
C ALA A 178 18.03 22.87 1.12
N GLY A 179 16.95 23.60 1.41
CA GLY A 179 16.99 25.05 1.63
C GLY A 179 17.83 25.46 2.83
N LEU A 180 17.72 24.73 3.95
CA LEU A 180 18.55 24.96 5.14
C LEU A 180 20.03 24.70 4.87
N LEU A 181 20.37 23.61 4.16
CA LEU A 181 21.75 23.31 3.78
C LEU A 181 22.34 24.38 2.84
N ALA A 182 21.55 24.87 1.88
CA ALA A 182 21.99 25.96 1.00
C ALA A 182 22.21 27.27 1.78
N PHE A 183 21.34 27.58 2.74
CA PHE A 183 21.47 28.77 3.58
C PHE A 183 22.70 28.71 4.49
N GLU A 184 22.99 27.57 5.11
CA GLU A 184 24.21 27.37 5.89
C GLU A 184 25.48 27.45 5.03
N THR A 185 25.42 26.95 3.79
CA THR A 185 26.55 27.04 2.85
C THR A 185 26.89 28.49 2.48
N ILE A 186 25.88 29.34 2.25
CA ILE A 186 26.10 30.76 1.92
C ILE A 186 26.63 31.53 3.14
N LYS A 187 26.07 31.28 4.33
CA LYS A 187 26.47 31.97 5.55
C LYS A 187 27.87 31.56 6.04
N GLY A 188 28.31 30.33 5.74
CA GLY A 188 29.66 29.86 6.05
C GLY A 188 30.77 30.60 5.29
N ASP A 189 30.47 31.17 4.13
CA ASP A 189 31.43 31.92 3.30
C ASP A 189 31.66 33.35 3.84
N GLU A 190 30.61 34.01 4.35
CA GLU A 190 30.72 35.36 4.93
C GLU A 190 31.46 35.42 6.28
N SER A 191 31.58 34.29 6.99
CA SER A 191 32.24 34.21 8.30
C SER A 191 33.75 33.95 8.23
N SER A 192 34.31 33.71 7.04
CA SER A 192 35.74 33.42 6.82
C SER A 192 36.50 34.55 6.10
N GLY A 193 35.87 35.72 5.91
CA GLY A 193 36.47 36.93 5.31
C GLY A 193 36.85 38.00 6.32
#